data_AF-A0AAU9UFF5-F1
#
_entry.id   AF-A0AAU9UFF5-F1
#
_cell.length_a   1.000
_cell.length_b   1.000
_cell.length_c   1.000
_cell.angle_alpha   90.00
_cell.angle_beta   90.00
_cell.angle_gamma   90.00
#
_symmetry.space_group_name_H-M   'P 1'
#
loop_
_entity.id
_entity.type
_entity.pdbx_description
1 polymer ?
#
loop_
_entity_poly.entity_id
_entity_poly.type
_entity_poly.pdbx_seq_one_letter_code
_entity_poly.pdbx_strand_id
1 'polypeptide(L)'
;MNIYYQNVRGLRTKTNDVYLNITGTNYEIIVFTETWLSVGIYSNEFIDDSRYMVYRRDRCSSSSCKSDGGGVMIAVSRDLLSTRVKTWESDCEDLWVIINMNINNIFKKVAICAVYLPPPVRLESLSKFLDNTCDVMGLVDEVVLLGDFNLGFINWVSQDNCNHMFPTCYNNLLGHALVDFVYSNNLFQYNNIFNCDNKMLDLIFSTIKNLNVTQPLDLISKLDPRHPNLLLNLPLINTKMYLQPKCRVDYNFFKADYVNINSELYLVDWTHEMSQFDDVDDMVGFLNDTLLKVIDVCVPKRKSNKSRNPPWFTKSLIKLKSEQDKLRRKYHKYKNPRDKLEYDILRNRYHKLNNKCYNEYRDRLENGIHNNPKVFWRFVKDRRKGSSIIPTQMSYNEDIAKTGLEIANKFADYFSSIYKPKTNLTTLPTTSVGVGSLGSIHITKENVLEKLNLLDIHKGAGPDGFPPTPACPRELT
;
A
#
# COMPACT_ATOMS: atom_id res chain seq x y z
N MET A 1 -19.42 -2.30 3.93
CA MET A 1 -17.96 -2.21 4.17
C MET A 1 -17.66 -2.90 5.48
N ASN A 2 -16.56 -3.65 5.56
CA ASN A 2 -16.15 -4.43 6.72
C ASN A 2 -14.96 -3.75 7.41
N ILE A 3 -15.12 -3.40 8.67
CA ILE A 3 -14.05 -2.88 9.53
C ILE A 3 -13.70 -3.94 10.55
N TYR A 4 -12.45 -4.39 10.53
CA TYR A 4 -11.89 -5.27 11.56
C TYR A 4 -11.32 -4.44 12.70
N TYR A 5 -11.64 -4.80 13.93
CA TYR A 5 -11.07 -4.20 15.13
C TYR A 5 -10.48 -5.27 16.05
N GLN A 6 -9.30 -4.98 16.62
CA GLN A 6 -8.69 -5.82 17.66
C GLN A 6 -7.74 -5.00 18.54
N ASN A 7 -7.87 -5.10 19.86
CA ASN A 7 -6.76 -4.79 20.77
C ASN A 7 -5.73 -5.93 20.67
N VAL A 8 -4.53 -5.63 20.17
CA VAL A 8 -3.53 -6.65 19.78
C VAL A 8 -2.48 -6.93 20.86
N ARG A 9 -2.46 -6.13 21.94
CA ARG A 9 -1.49 -6.20 23.05
C ARG A 9 -0.08 -6.50 22.59
N GLY A 10 0.42 -5.64 21.72
CA GLY A 10 1.74 -5.71 21.13
C GLY A 10 1.80 -6.52 19.84
N LEU A 11 2.34 -5.87 18.80
CA LEU A 11 2.64 -6.44 17.48
C LEU A 11 4.12 -6.78 17.28
N ARG A 12 5.03 -6.25 18.12
CA ARG A 12 6.49 -6.33 17.89
C ARG A 12 7.00 -7.75 17.61
N THR A 13 6.48 -8.74 18.31
CA THR A 13 6.89 -10.16 18.19
C THR A 13 6.07 -10.95 17.17
N LYS A 14 5.04 -10.33 16.56
CA LYS A 14 4.01 -10.99 15.74
C LYS A 14 3.93 -10.39 14.33
N THR A 15 4.89 -9.55 13.93
CA THR A 15 4.84 -8.79 12.66
C THR A 15 4.67 -9.69 11.45
N ASN A 16 5.43 -10.78 11.37
CA ASN A 16 5.35 -11.75 10.26
C ASN A 16 4.00 -12.48 10.24
N ASP A 17 3.52 -12.97 11.38
CA ASP A 17 2.23 -13.67 11.47
C ASP A 17 1.09 -12.74 11.05
N VAL A 18 1.07 -11.53 11.57
CA VAL A 18 0.07 -10.50 11.25
C VAL A 18 0.14 -10.14 9.77
N TYR A 19 1.34 -9.98 9.21
CA TYR A 19 1.52 -9.72 7.78
C TYR A 19 0.87 -10.80 6.92
N LEU A 20 1.20 -12.07 7.19
CA LEU A 20 0.69 -13.20 6.43
C LEU A 20 -0.81 -13.40 6.63
N ASN A 21 -1.32 -13.23 7.84
CA ASN A 21 -2.75 -13.31 8.13
C ASN A 21 -3.54 -12.24 7.36
N ILE A 22 -3.04 -11.00 7.31
CA ILE A 22 -3.68 -9.90 6.56
C ILE A 22 -3.70 -10.21 5.06
N THR A 23 -2.72 -10.94 4.52
CA THR A 23 -2.75 -11.39 3.11
C THR A 23 -3.87 -12.38 2.79
N GLY A 24 -4.34 -13.13 3.78
CA GLY A 24 -5.50 -14.03 3.66
C GLY A 24 -6.85 -13.33 3.77
N THR A 25 -6.91 -12.17 4.43
CA THR A 25 -8.18 -11.44 4.66
C THR A 25 -8.47 -10.39 3.59
N ASN A 26 -9.73 -9.94 3.54
CA ASN A 26 -10.22 -8.89 2.63
C ASN A 26 -11.04 -7.82 3.38
N TYR A 27 -10.55 -7.36 4.53
CA TYR A 27 -11.19 -6.25 5.24
C TYR A 27 -10.91 -4.93 4.52
N GLU A 28 -11.89 -4.04 4.38
CA GLU A 28 -11.64 -2.72 3.81
C GLU A 28 -10.88 -1.82 4.77
N ILE A 29 -11.08 -1.99 6.07
CA ILE A 29 -10.40 -1.22 7.12
C ILE A 29 -10.00 -2.17 8.25
N ILE A 30 -8.78 -2.01 8.76
CA ILE A 30 -8.25 -2.75 9.91
C ILE A 30 -7.82 -1.74 10.97
N VAL A 31 -8.35 -1.87 12.18
CA VAL A 31 -8.09 -1.01 13.32
C VAL A 31 -7.46 -1.80 14.45
N PHE A 32 -6.32 -1.33 14.95
CA PHE A 32 -5.64 -1.91 16.10
C PHE A 32 -5.43 -0.88 17.20
N THR A 33 -5.66 -1.30 18.44
CA THR A 33 -5.23 -0.61 19.66
C THR A 33 -4.16 -1.43 20.37
N GLU A 34 -3.36 -0.78 21.21
CA GLU A 34 -2.19 -1.39 21.87
C GLU A 34 -1.22 -2.05 20.87
N THR A 35 -0.87 -1.33 19.80
CA THR A 35 0.07 -1.85 18.80
C THR A 35 1.47 -2.08 19.37
N TRP A 36 1.84 -1.27 20.37
CA TRP A 36 3.14 -1.15 21.01
C TRP A 36 4.26 -0.89 20.00
N LEU A 37 3.97 -0.30 18.85
CA LEU A 37 4.97 -0.03 17.83
C LEU A 37 5.86 1.16 18.22
N SER A 38 7.00 1.26 17.54
CA SER A 38 7.92 2.39 17.67
C SER A 38 8.34 2.86 16.29
N VAL A 39 8.96 4.04 16.20
CA VAL A 39 9.46 4.63 14.95
C VAL A 39 10.43 3.69 14.21
N GLY A 40 11.13 2.82 14.93
CA GLY A 40 12.06 1.84 14.34
C GLY A 40 11.39 0.67 13.60
N ILE A 41 10.08 0.47 13.76
CA ILE A 41 9.32 -0.56 13.05
C ILE A 41 8.47 0.12 11.98
N TYR A 42 8.72 -0.14 10.71
CA TYR A 42 7.96 0.44 9.61
C TYR A 42 6.62 -0.28 9.42
N SER A 43 5.57 0.47 9.04
CA SER A 43 4.24 -0.10 8.77
C SER A 43 4.27 -1.22 7.73
N ASN A 44 5.14 -1.12 6.73
CA ASN A 44 5.27 -2.08 5.64
C ASN A 44 5.95 -3.40 6.07
N GLU A 45 6.48 -3.49 7.29
CA GLU A 45 6.97 -4.75 7.85
C GLU A 45 5.82 -5.72 8.15
N PHE A 46 4.65 -5.20 8.53
CA PHE A 46 3.52 -6.01 8.98
C PHE A 46 2.19 -5.71 8.26
N ILE A 47 2.13 -4.68 7.40
CA ILE A 47 1.00 -4.40 6.50
C ILE A 47 1.48 -4.41 5.04
N ASP A 48 0.65 -4.94 4.15
CA ASP A 48 0.88 -4.90 2.71
C ASP A 48 0.50 -3.52 2.13
N ASP A 49 1.53 -2.71 1.87
CA ASP A 49 1.42 -1.37 1.28
C ASP A 49 0.79 -1.36 -0.11
N SER A 50 0.75 -2.48 -0.85
CA SER A 50 0.03 -2.51 -2.13
C SER A 50 -1.49 -2.50 -1.96
N ARG A 51 -1.98 -2.90 -0.78
CA ARG A 51 -3.41 -3.04 -0.48
C ARG A 51 -3.92 -2.01 0.51
N TYR A 52 -3.11 -1.59 1.48
CA TYR A 52 -3.54 -0.66 2.53
C TYR A 52 -2.65 0.58 2.59
N MET A 53 -3.28 1.71 2.89
CA MET A 53 -2.64 2.90 3.39
C MET A 53 -2.75 2.90 4.92
N VAL A 54 -1.61 3.00 5.62
CA VAL A 54 -1.53 2.86 7.07
C VAL A 54 -1.37 4.22 7.74
N TYR A 55 -2.27 4.51 8.67
CA TYR A 55 -2.18 5.61 9.61
C TYR A 55 -1.94 5.04 11.00
N ARG A 56 -0.99 5.60 11.75
CA ARG A 56 -0.73 5.17 13.12
C ARG A 56 -0.27 6.32 14.00
N ARG A 57 -0.53 6.21 15.30
CA ARG A 57 -0.05 7.09 16.34
C ARG A 57 0.60 6.22 17.41
N ASP A 58 1.93 6.21 17.44
CA ASP A 58 2.71 5.42 18.40
C ASP A 58 2.78 6.18 19.73
N ARG A 59 2.93 5.49 20.87
CA ARG A 59 2.92 6.15 22.20
C ARG A 59 3.97 7.24 22.38
N CYS A 60 5.17 7.10 21.79
CA CYS A 60 6.18 8.16 21.85
C CYS A 60 5.74 9.46 21.14
N SER A 61 4.68 9.41 20.32
CA SER A 61 4.07 10.57 19.67
C SER A 61 2.84 11.12 20.42
N SER A 62 2.45 10.53 21.55
CA SER A 62 1.45 11.08 22.47
C SER A 62 2.14 11.76 23.67
N SER A 63 1.41 12.61 24.40
CA SER A 63 1.91 13.35 25.57
C SER A 63 2.21 12.48 26.81
N SER A 64 2.27 11.16 26.65
CA SER A 64 2.51 10.19 27.72
C SER A 64 3.98 10.12 28.13
N CYS A 65 4.24 10.08 29.44
CA CYS A 65 5.59 9.89 30.01
C CYS A 65 6.11 8.45 29.92
N LYS A 66 5.28 7.49 29.47
CA LYS A 66 5.67 6.08 29.31
C LYS A 66 6.09 5.83 27.86
N SER A 67 7.23 5.17 27.65
CA SER A 67 7.70 4.75 26.32
C SER A 67 7.16 3.38 25.88
N ASP A 68 6.66 2.58 26.82
CA ASP A 68 6.20 1.22 26.58
C ASP A 68 4.69 1.10 26.61
N GLY A 69 4.12 0.22 25.78
CA GLY A 69 2.68 -0.02 25.66
C GLY A 69 1.96 0.98 24.73
N GLY A 70 0.65 0.81 24.57
CA GLY A 70 -0.22 1.72 23.81
C GLY A 70 -0.02 1.74 22.30
N GLY A 71 -0.48 2.82 21.67
CA GLY A 71 -0.44 3.05 20.24
C GLY A 71 -1.69 2.57 19.53
N VAL A 72 -2.13 3.35 18.55
CA VAL A 72 -3.32 3.08 17.72
C VAL A 72 -2.96 3.11 16.23
N MET A 73 -3.66 2.31 15.44
CA MET A 73 -3.45 2.21 14.00
C MET A 73 -4.77 1.99 13.25
N ILE A 74 -4.93 2.68 12.13
CA ILE A 74 -5.99 2.44 11.14
C ILE A 74 -5.31 2.17 9.78
N ALA A 75 -5.48 0.98 9.24
CA ALA A 75 -5.08 0.61 7.88
C ALA A 75 -6.32 0.60 6.98
N VAL A 76 -6.34 1.47 5.96
CA VAL A 76 -7.47 1.64 5.04
C VAL A 76 -7.11 1.10 3.67
N SER A 77 -8.00 0.32 3.05
CA SER A 77 -7.81 -0.18 1.69
C SER A 77 -7.50 0.98 0.74
N ARG A 78 -6.53 0.80 -0.15
CA ARG A 78 -6.21 1.80 -1.20
C ARG A 78 -7.33 2.00 -2.21
N ASP A 79 -8.36 1.15 -2.18
CA ASP A 79 -9.60 1.34 -2.90
C ASP A 79 -10.55 2.34 -2.21
N LEU A 80 -10.13 2.99 -1.12
CA LEU A 80 -10.87 4.04 -0.42
C LEU A 80 -9.98 5.28 -0.27
N LEU A 81 -10.51 6.46 -0.63
CA LEU A 81 -9.87 7.74 -0.37
C LEU A 81 -9.99 8.02 1.12
N SER A 82 -8.84 8.08 1.76
CA SER A 82 -8.74 8.36 3.17
C SER A 82 -7.65 9.38 3.44
N THR A 83 -7.82 10.14 4.52
CA THR A 83 -6.87 11.15 4.97
C THR A 83 -6.87 11.21 6.49
N ARG A 84 -5.69 11.14 7.11
CA ARG A 84 -5.52 11.39 8.56
C ARG A 84 -5.61 12.87 8.86
N VAL A 85 -6.34 13.23 9.92
CA VAL A 85 -6.46 14.62 10.39
C VAL A 85 -5.81 14.77 11.76
N LYS A 86 -4.55 15.22 11.77
CA LYS A 86 -3.77 15.35 13.01
C LYS A 86 -4.31 16.44 13.95
N THR A 87 -4.95 17.47 13.41
CA THR A 87 -5.48 18.59 14.21
C THR A 87 -6.69 18.22 15.06
N TRP A 88 -7.29 17.04 14.83
CA TRP A 88 -8.42 16.52 15.62
C TRP A 88 -7.97 15.63 16.78
N GLU A 89 -6.69 15.28 16.82
CA GLU A 89 -6.12 14.37 17.81
C GLU A 89 -6.02 15.05 19.18
N SER A 90 -6.57 14.40 20.21
CA SER A 90 -6.48 14.86 21.60
C SER A 90 -5.16 14.46 22.26
N ASP A 91 -4.99 14.78 23.54
CA ASP A 91 -3.88 14.28 24.37
C ASP A 91 -3.92 12.75 24.57
N CYS A 92 -5.09 12.13 24.39
CA CYS A 92 -5.24 10.67 24.45
C CYS A 92 -4.56 9.98 23.25
N GLU A 93 -4.56 8.65 23.24
CA GLU A 93 -4.11 7.88 22.07
C GLU A 93 -5.28 7.67 21.10
N ASP A 94 -5.72 8.77 20.47
CA ASP A 94 -6.77 8.79 19.46
C ASP A 94 -6.21 9.11 18.06
N LEU A 95 -6.77 8.48 17.02
CA LEU A 95 -6.34 8.63 15.64
C LEU A 95 -7.54 8.80 14.73
N TRP A 96 -7.59 9.94 14.04
CA TRP A 96 -8.70 10.33 13.17
C TRP A 96 -8.38 10.17 11.71
N VAL A 97 -9.23 9.44 10.99
CA VAL A 97 -9.15 9.25 9.54
C VAL A 97 -10.50 9.56 8.92
N ILE A 98 -10.51 10.48 7.95
CA ILE A 98 -11.68 10.77 7.13
C ILE A 98 -11.73 9.78 5.98
N ILE A 99 -12.92 9.27 5.68
CA ILE A 99 -13.21 8.48 4.49
C ILE A 99 -14.43 9.07 3.80
N ASN A 100 -14.30 9.35 2.50
CA ASN A 100 -15.43 9.75 1.69
C ASN A 100 -16.13 8.49 1.19
N MET A 101 -17.40 8.32 1.57
CA MET A 101 -18.18 7.14 1.25
C MET A 101 -19.49 7.53 0.58
N ASN A 102 -19.90 6.73 -0.39
CA ASN A 102 -21.26 6.80 -0.89
C ASN A 102 -22.16 5.92 -0.02
N ILE A 103 -23.01 6.55 0.78
CA ILE A 103 -24.01 5.90 1.63
C ILE A 103 -25.38 6.27 1.05
N ASN A 104 -26.14 5.28 0.60
CA ASN A 104 -27.48 5.47 0.00
C ASN A 104 -27.51 6.49 -1.17
N ASN A 105 -26.54 6.42 -2.09
CA ASN A 105 -26.36 7.36 -3.21
C ASN A 105 -26.00 8.81 -2.82
N ILE A 106 -25.66 9.06 -1.56
CA ILE A 106 -25.20 10.36 -1.07
C ILE A 106 -23.73 10.24 -0.67
N PHE A 107 -22.90 11.16 -1.18
CA PHE A 107 -21.53 11.27 -0.71
C PHE A 107 -21.51 11.85 0.69
N LYS A 108 -21.08 11.04 1.65
CA LYS A 108 -20.90 11.42 3.05
C LYS A 108 -19.42 11.37 3.42
N LYS A 109 -19.01 12.37 4.17
CA LYS A 109 -17.72 12.46 4.85
C LYS A 109 -17.84 11.77 6.20
N VAL A 110 -17.20 10.61 6.33
CA VAL A 110 -17.26 9.82 7.56
C VAL A 110 -15.93 9.88 8.28
N ALA A 111 -15.93 10.28 9.54
CA ALA A 111 -14.74 10.20 10.38
C ALA A 111 -14.71 8.87 11.14
N ILE A 112 -13.56 8.20 11.09
CA ILE A 112 -13.28 7.01 11.88
C ILE A 112 -12.20 7.37 12.89
N CYS A 113 -12.50 7.17 14.17
CA CYS A 113 -11.59 7.37 15.28
C CYS A 113 -11.22 6.04 15.91
N ALA A 114 -9.94 5.70 15.92
CA ALA A 114 -9.40 4.64 16.73
C ALA A 114 -8.90 5.24 18.05
N VAL A 115 -9.42 4.78 19.18
CA VAL A 115 -9.07 5.33 20.50
C VAL A 115 -8.52 4.27 21.44
N TYR A 116 -7.51 4.64 22.22
CA TYR A 116 -7.07 3.89 23.38
C TYR A 116 -6.97 4.86 24.57
N LEU A 117 -7.74 4.59 25.63
CA LEU A 117 -7.68 5.35 26.87
C LEU A 117 -6.87 4.54 27.90
N PRO A 118 -5.61 4.93 28.19
CA PRO A 118 -4.78 4.16 29.11
C PRO A 118 -5.35 4.17 30.55
N PRO A 119 -5.40 3.03 31.24
CA PRO A 119 -5.82 3.01 32.64
C PRO A 119 -4.70 3.56 33.56
N PRO A 120 -5.05 4.27 34.66
CA PRO A 120 -6.41 4.71 35.01
C PRO A 120 -6.86 5.89 34.15
N VAL A 121 -8.11 5.83 33.66
CA VAL A 121 -8.70 6.91 32.86
C VAL A 121 -8.98 8.10 33.77
N ARG A 122 -8.48 9.28 33.39
CA ARG A 122 -8.69 10.54 34.13
C ARG A 122 -9.83 11.34 33.50
N LEU A 123 -10.63 12.00 34.33
CA LEU A 123 -11.77 12.80 33.87
C LEU A 123 -11.34 13.91 32.92
N GLU A 124 -10.26 14.63 33.23
CA GLU A 124 -9.75 15.70 32.38
C GLU A 124 -9.40 15.21 30.97
N SER A 125 -8.70 14.07 30.87
CA SER A 125 -8.33 13.48 29.58
C SER A 125 -9.55 12.98 28.80
N LEU A 126 -10.52 12.39 29.49
CA LEU A 126 -11.78 11.98 28.89
C LEU A 126 -12.56 13.20 28.38
N SER A 127 -12.78 14.22 29.21
CA SER A 127 -13.50 15.44 28.83
C SER A 127 -12.87 16.13 27.61
N LYS A 128 -11.55 16.31 27.58
CA LYS A 128 -10.85 16.86 26.41
C LYS A 128 -11.09 16.03 25.14
N PHE A 129 -11.06 14.70 25.26
CA PHE A 129 -11.36 13.82 24.12
C PHE A 129 -12.81 13.95 23.65
N LEU A 130 -13.77 14.05 24.58
CA LEU A 130 -15.19 14.21 24.26
C LEU A 130 -15.48 15.58 23.62
N ASP A 131 -14.91 16.66 24.16
CA ASP A 131 -15.03 18.02 23.63
C ASP A 131 -14.46 18.11 22.21
N ASN A 132 -13.25 17.59 21.99
CA ASN A 132 -12.65 17.49 20.66
C ASN A 132 -13.53 16.68 19.71
N THR A 133 -14.18 15.62 20.20
CA THR A 133 -15.07 14.81 19.37
C THR A 133 -16.32 15.58 18.96
N CYS A 134 -16.90 16.37 19.85
CA CYS A 134 -18.02 17.27 19.52
C CYS A 134 -17.64 18.23 18.39
N ASP A 135 -16.46 18.84 18.46
CA ASP A 135 -15.95 19.73 17.40
C ASP A 135 -15.82 19.00 16.06
N VAL A 136 -15.28 17.77 16.07
CA VAL A 136 -15.17 16.94 14.86
C VAL A 136 -16.54 16.60 14.28
N MET A 137 -17.53 16.28 15.12
CA MET A 137 -18.89 15.98 14.68
C MET A 137 -19.55 17.17 13.96
N GLY A 138 -19.14 18.41 14.23
CA GLY A 138 -19.56 19.59 13.47
C GLY A 138 -18.93 19.73 12.08
N LEU A 139 -17.89 18.94 11.76
CA LEU A 139 -17.09 19.03 10.53
C LEU A 139 -17.30 17.87 9.54
N VAL A 140 -18.09 16.86 9.94
CA VAL A 140 -18.32 15.62 9.17
C VAL A 140 -19.78 15.21 9.22
N ASP A 141 -20.20 14.36 8.28
CA ASP A 141 -21.59 13.91 8.20
C ASP A 141 -21.88 12.75 9.17
N GLU A 142 -20.89 11.90 9.41
CA GLU A 142 -21.03 10.71 10.24
C GLU A 142 -19.73 10.40 10.99
N VAL A 143 -19.85 9.80 12.17
CA VAL A 143 -18.71 9.39 13.00
C VAL A 143 -18.81 7.92 13.40
N VAL A 144 -17.66 7.24 13.41
CA VAL A 144 -17.46 5.93 14.03
C VAL A 144 -16.28 6.04 15.01
N LEU A 145 -16.57 5.99 16.31
CA LEU A 145 -15.57 5.87 17.36
C LEU A 145 -15.45 4.39 17.73
N LEU A 146 -14.25 3.84 17.69
CA LEU A 146 -14.01 2.46 18.09
C LEU A 146 -12.67 2.32 18.80
N GLY A 147 -12.61 1.50 19.84
CA GLY A 147 -11.40 1.43 20.63
C GLY A 147 -11.59 0.85 22.01
N ASP A 148 -10.49 0.81 22.76
CA ASP A 148 -10.49 0.37 24.15
C ASP A 148 -10.58 1.60 25.06
N PHE A 149 -11.74 1.77 25.67
CA PHE A 149 -12.03 2.90 26.54
C PHE A 149 -11.57 2.64 27.98
N ASN A 150 -11.26 1.39 28.34
CA ASN A 150 -10.94 0.99 29.72
C ASN A 150 -11.99 1.44 30.78
N LEU A 151 -13.25 1.66 30.37
CA LEU A 151 -14.37 2.05 31.24
C LEU A 151 -15.27 0.86 31.58
N GLY A 152 -14.67 -0.29 31.92
CA GLY A 152 -15.38 -1.54 32.18
C GLY A 152 -16.25 -1.58 33.45
N PHE A 153 -16.42 -0.45 34.15
CA PHE A 153 -17.42 -0.31 35.21
C PHE A 153 -18.82 0.00 34.65
N ILE A 154 -18.91 0.51 33.42
CA ILE A 154 -20.18 0.75 32.73
C ILE A 154 -20.68 -0.59 32.21
N ASN A 155 -21.88 -0.97 32.63
CA ASN A 155 -22.55 -2.16 32.12
C ASN A 155 -23.38 -1.80 30.88
N TRP A 156 -23.42 -2.69 29.90
CA TRP A 156 -24.15 -2.47 28.65
C TRP A 156 -25.21 -3.55 28.49
N VAL A 157 -26.48 -3.15 28.35
CA VAL A 157 -27.61 -4.07 28.23
C VAL A 157 -28.32 -3.91 26.90
N SER A 158 -28.74 -5.02 26.31
CA SER A 158 -29.60 -5.02 25.12
C SER A 158 -31.06 -4.82 25.54
N GLN A 159 -31.81 -4.03 24.77
CA GLN A 159 -33.26 -3.93 24.89
C GLN A 159 -33.93 -4.56 23.66
N ASP A 160 -35.17 -5.02 23.83
CA ASP A 160 -35.94 -5.64 22.75
C ASP A 160 -36.08 -4.67 21.56
N ASN A 161 -35.95 -5.22 20.34
CA ASN A 161 -36.05 -4.50 19.06
C ASN A 161 -34.98 -3.42 18.80
N CYS A 162 -33.90 -3.35 19.60
CA CYS A 162 -32.79 -2.41 19.38
C CYS A 162 -31.51 -3.13 18.92
N ASN A 163 -30.86 -2.61 17.88
CA ASN A 163 -29.56 -3.10 17.39
C ASN A 163 -28.36 -2.45 18.12
N HIS A 164 -28.59 -1.77 19.24
CA HIS A 164 -27.57 -1.07 20.03
C HIS A 164 -27.80 -1.32 21.53
N MET A 165 -26.76 -1.07 22.32
CA MET A 165 -26.73 -1.31 23.75
C MET A 165 -26.98 -0.03 24.55
N PHE A 166 -27.55 -0.19 25.74
CA PHE A 166 -27.85 0.89 26.67
C PHE A 166 -26.91 0.83 27.89
N PRO A 167 -26.36 1.97 28.33
CA PRO A 167 -25.49 2.01 29.49
C PRO A 167 -26.29 1.87 30.79
N THR A 168 -25.71 1.17 31.75
CA THR A 168 -26.19 0.99 33.13
C THR A 168 -24.99 1.04 34.08
N CYS A 169 -25.23 1.24 35.38
CA CYS A 169 -24.17 1.25 36.40
C CYS A 169 -23.05 2.30 36.17
N TYR A 170 -23.40 3.48 35.66
CA TYR A 170 -22.45 4.56 35.33
C TYR A 170 -22.41 5.71 36.37
N ASN A 171 -22.74 5.43 37.63
CA ASN A 171 -22.92 6.42 38.72
C ASN A 171 -21.59 7.00 39.25
N ASN A 172 -20.74 7.50 38.36
CA ASN A 172 -19.53 8.25 38.70
C ASN A 172 -19.26 9.30 37.62
N LEU A 173 -18.34 10.24 37.89
CA LEU A 173 -18.09 11.37 37.00
C LEU A 173 -17.66 10.95 35.58
N LEU A 174 -16.86 9.88 35.45
CA LEU A 174 -16.43 9.36 34.15
C LEU A 174 -17.61 8.76 33.37
N GLY A 175 -18.47 8.02 34.06
CA GLY A 175 -19.66 7.39 33.52
C GLY A 175 -20.66 8.44 33.03
N HIS A 176 -20.96 9.44 33.86
CA HIS A 176 -21.82 10.57 33.47
C HIS A 176 -21.25 11.31 32.25
N ALA A 177 -19.97 11.68 32.28
CA ALA A 177 -19.34 12.39 31.16
C ALA A 177 -19.48 11.65 29.82
N LEU A 178 -19.19 10.34 29.79
CA LEU A 178 -19.32 9.54 28.57
C LEU A 178 -20.78 9.39 28.14
N VAL A 179 -21.67 9.03 29.07
CA VAL A 179 -23.07 8.72 28.77
C VAL A 179 -23.83 9.97 28.31
N ASP A 180 -23.61 11.11 28.97
CA ASP A 180 -24.21 12.40 28.59
C ASP A 180 -23.74 12.84 27.20
N PHE A 181 -22.45 12.66 26.90
CA PHE A 181 -21.89 12.89 25.57
C PHE A 181 -22.55 11.99 24.50
N VAL A 182 -22.68 10.70 24.77
CA VAL A 182 -23.28 9.73 23.84
C VAL A 182 -24.72 10.12 23.50
N TYR A 183 -25.54 10.44 24.51
CA TYR A 183 -26.92 10.84 24.31
C TYR A 183 -27.05 12.20 23.62
N SER A 184 -26.25 13.19 24.03
CA SER A 184 -26.29 14.55 23.49
C SER A 184 -25.91 14.60 22.00
N ASN A 185 -25.08 13.66 21.55
CA ASN A 185 -24.59 13.57 20.17
C ASN A 185 -25.30 12.51 19.32
N ASN A 186 -26.38 11.90 19.81
CA ASN A 186 -27.11 10.82 19.12
C ASN A 186 -26.20 9.66 18.68
N LEU A 187 -25.20 9.35 19.50
CA LEU A 187 -24.32 8.21 19.29
C LEU A 187 -24.96 6.94 19.87
N PHE A 188 -24.75 5.82 19.20
CA PHE A 188 -25.23 4.52 19.67
C PHE A 188 -24.07 3.55 19.84
N GLN A 189 -24.08 2.80 20.94
CA GLN A 189 -23.12 1.75 21.22
C GLN A 189 -23.52 0.46 20.52
N TYR A 190 -22.76 0.01 19.51
CA TYR A 190 -23.12 -1.15 18.70
C TYR A 190 -22.42 -2.45 19.09
N ASN A 191 -21.33 -2.40 19.88
CA ASN A 191 -20.71 -3.64 20.35
C ASN A 191 -21.63 -4.33 21.35
N ASN A 192 -21.93 -5.61 21.13
CA ASN A 192 -22.71 -6.47 22.02
C ASN A 192 -21.92 -7.74 22.46
N ILE A 193 -20.62 -7.78 22.18
CA ILE A 193 -19.75 -8.93 22.48
C ILE A 193 -19.03 -8.66 23.80
N PHE A 194 -19.36 -9.45 24.82
CA PHE A 194 -18.73 -9.40 26.13
C PHE A 194 -17.41 -10.18 26.14
N ASN A 195 -16.48 -9.74 26.98
CA ASN A 195 -15.22 -10.44 27.20
C ASN A 195 -15.35 -11.59 28.21
N CYS A 196 -14.23 -12.27 28.51
CA CYS A 196 -14.22 -13.41 29.45
C CYS A 196 -14.67 -13.07 30.87
N ASP A 197 -14.61 -11.79 31.27
CA ASP A 197 -15.00 -11.30 32.59
C ASP A 197 -16.45 -10.74 32.59
N ASN A 198 -17.21 -11.00 31.51
CA ASN A 198 -18.55 -10.46 31.25
C ASN A 198 -18.60 -8.92 31.29
N LYS A 199 -17.52 -8.27 30.83
CA LYS A 199 -17.39 -6.81 30.72
C LYS A 199 -17.19 -6.39 29.26
N MET A 200 -17.37 -5.11 29.01
CA MET A 200 -17.12 -4.48 27.72
C MET A 200 -16.15 -3.32 27.88
N LEU A 201 -14.90 -3.52 27.44
CA LEU A 201 -13.86 -2.50 27.45
C LEU A 201 -13.75 -1.83 26.08
N ASP A 202 -13.87 -2.64 25.04
CA ASP A 202 -13.82 -2.21 23.65
C ASP A 202 -15.22 -1.72 23.21
N LEU A 203 -15.35 -0.41 22.98
CA LEU A 203 -16.62 0.23 22.63
C LEU A 203 -16.64 0.64 21.16
N ILE A 204 -17.83 0.71 20.58
CA ILE A 204 -18.10 1.11 19.19
C ILE A 204 -19.29 2.08 19.20
N PHE A 205 -19.00 3.37 19.22
CA PHE A 205 -20.02 4.41 19.11
C PHE A 205 -20.13 4.88 17.67
N SER A 206 -21.35 5.03 17.15
CA SER A 206 -21.53 5.62 15.83
C SER A 206 -22.85 6.37 15.69
N THR A 207 -22.83 7.40 14.84
CA THR A 207 -24.05 8.07 14.33
C THR A 207 -24.72 7.28 13.21
N ILE A 208 -23.97 6.36 12.56
CA ILE A 208 -24.46 5.56 11.44
C ILE A 208 -25.45 4.51 11.95
N LYS A 209 -26.71 4.68 11.56
CA LYS A 209 -27.79 3.75 11.89
C LYS A 209 -27.59 2.38 11.24
N ASN A 210 -28.11 1.34 11.87
CA ASN A 210 -28.11 -0.06 11.39
C ASN A 210 -26.71 -0.68 11.21
N LEU A 211 -25.72 -0.21 11.97
CA LEU A 211 -24.42 -0.88 12.06
C LEU A 211 -24.58 -2.24 12.76
N ASN A 212 -23.97 -3.29 12.19
CA ASN A 212 -23.99 -4.62 12.79
C ASN A 212 -22.58 -5.04 13.23
N VAL A 213 -22.42 -5.37 14.51
CA VAL A 213 -21.16 -5.86 15.08
C VAL A 213 -21.26 -7.37 15.29
N THR A 214 -20.25 -8.09 14.82
CA THR A 214 -20.16 -9.56 14.94
C THR A 214 -18.73 -9.97 15.28
N GLN A 215 -18.53 -11.20 15.74
CA GLN A 215 -17.17 -11.75 15.85
C GLN A 215 -16.69 -12.23 14.45
N PRO A 216 -15.54 -11.77 13.97
CA PRO A 216 -14.98 -12.25 12.71
C PRO A 216 -14.50 -13.70 12.85
N LEU A 217 -14.61 -14.45 11.75
CA LEU A 217 -14.04 -15.80 11.65
C LEU A 217 -12.52 -15.79 11.47
N ASP A 218 -11.97 -14.72 10.87
CA ASP A 218 -10.53 -14.58 10.65
C ASP A 218 -9.83 -13.94 11.86
N LEU A 219 -8.77 -14.60 12.33
CA LEU A 219 -7.85 -14.04 13.30
C LEU A 219 -6.66 -13.41 12.58
N ILE A 220 -6.41 -12.12 12.83
CA ILE A 220 -5.23 -11.42 12.33
C ILE A 220 -4.08 -11.51 13.34
N SER A 221 -4.35 -11.29 14.62
CA SER A 221 -3.40 -11.47 15.71
C SER A 221 -3.96 -12.41 16.78
N LYS A 222 -3.10 -12.88 17.68
CA LYS A 222 -3.51 -13.69 18.85
C LYS A 222 -4.56 -12.93 19.67
N LEU A 223 -5.65 -13.60 20.01
CA LEU A 223 -6.72 -13.02 20.83
C LEU A 223 -6.28 -12.86 22.29
N ASP A 224 -6.69 -11.75 22.89
CA ASP A 224 -6.75 -11.62 24.34
C ASP A 224 -8.19 -11.91 24.80
N PRO A 225 -8.42 -12.84 25.74
CA PRO A 225 -9.76 -13.12 26.26
C PRO A 225 -10.50 -11.89 26.83
N ARG A 226 -9.77 -10.88 27.31
CA ARG A 226 -10.32 -9.61 27.83
C ARG A 226 -10.68 -8.60 26.73
N HIS A 227 -10.17 -8.81 25.52
CA HIS A 227 -10.42 -7.96 24.35
C HIS A 227 -10.80 -8.82 23.12
N PRO A 228 -12.08 -9.21 23.00
CA PRO A 228 -12.59 -9.87 21.81
C PRO A 228 -12.36 -9.02 20.56
N ASN A 229 -12.04 -9.67 19.45
CA ASN A 229 -11.99 -8.98 18.16
C ASN A 229 -13.40 -8.74 17.62
N LEU A 230 -13.56 -7.63 16.89
CA LEU A 230 -14.87 -7.16 16.44
C LEU A 230 -14.86 -6.94 14.93
N LEU A 231 -15.98 -7.25 14.28
CA LEU A 231 -16.22 -7.01 12.88
C LEU A 231 -17.46 -6.12 12.73
N LEU A 232 -17.23 -4.89 12.31
CA LEU A 232 -18.29 -3.92 12.03
C LEU A 232 -18.67 -4.04 10.56
N ASN A 233 -19.95 -4.28 10.30
CA ASN A 233 -20.51 -4.30 8.97
C ASN A 233 -21.32 -3.02 8.77
N LEU A 234 -20.79 -2.10 7.98
CA LEU A 234 -21.48 -0.87 7.61
C LEU A 234 -22.42 -1.12 6.43
N PRO A 235 -23.73 -0.81 6.57
CA PRO A 235 -24.74 -1.06 5.54
C PRO A 235 -24.52 -0.18 4.31
N LEU A 236 -24.78 -0.74 3.13
CA LEU A 236 -24.92 -0.04 1.83
C LEU A 236 -23.80 0.95 1.48
N ILE A 237 -22.62 0.43 1.15
CA ILE A 237 -21.53 1.23 0.60
C ILE A 237 -21.17 0.67 -0.77
N ASN A 238 -21.44 1.43 -1.82
CA ASN A 238 -20.84 1.17 -3.13
C ASN A 238 -19.41 1.76 -3.09
N THR A 239 -18.46 0.97 -2.59
CA THR A 239 -17.08 1.41 -2.31
C THR A 239 -16.23 1.64 -3.56
N LYS A 240 -16.72 1.27 -4.75
CA LYS A 240 -15.93 1.38 -5.99
C LYS A 240 -16.00 2.80 -6.55
N MET A 241 -15.30 3.72 -5.89
CA MET A 241 -15.22 5.12 -6.29
C MET A 241 -13.86 5.47 -6.93
N TYR A 242 -13.29 4.67 -7.83
CA TYR A 242 -12.09 5.16 -8.56
C TYR A 242 -12.09 4.79 -10.04
N LEU A 243 -11.72 5.80 -10.83
CA LEU A 243 -11.10 5.63 -12.14
C LEU A 243 -10.01 4.58 -12.00
N GLN A 244 -10.20 3.43 -12.63
CA GLN A 244 -9.19 2.38 -12.64
C GLN A 244 -7.90 2.99 -13.21
N PRO A 245 -6.73 2.81 -12.55
CA PRO A 245 -5.48 3.30 -13.10
C PRO A 245 -5.37 2.79 -14.53
N LYS A 246 -5.15 3.72 -15.48
CA LYS A 246 -5.12 3.40 -16.91
C LYS A 246 -4.12 2.27 -17.08
N CYS A 247 -4.62 1.09 -17.46
CA CYS A 247 -3.79 -0.08 -17.63
C CYS A 247 -2.74 0.25 -18.68
N ARG A 248 -1.45 0.21 -18.30
CA ARG A 248 -0.38 0.44 -19.28
C ARG A 248 -0.41 -0.71 -20.28
N VAL A 249 -0.56 -0.33 -21.53
CA VAL A 249 -0.54 -1.24 -22.67
C VAL A 249 0.89 -1.20 -23.19
N ASP A 250 1.60 -2.31 -23.05
CA ASP A 250 2.98 -2.46 -23.52
C ASP A 250 3.01 -3.50 -24.64
N TYR A 251 3.99 -3.42 -25.54
CA TYR A 251 4.21 -4.45 -26.56
C TYR A 251 4.67 -5.77 -25.93
N ASN A 252 4.13 -6.89 -26.42
CA ASN A 252 4.52 -8.22 -26.03
C ASN A 252 5.48 -8.83 -27.04
N PHE A 253 6.74 -8.42 -26.98
CA PHE A 253 7.77 -8.90 -27.90
C PHE A 253 7.97 -10.43 -27.86
N PHE A 254 7.60 -11.12 -26.77
CA PHE A 254 7.62 -12.59 -26.73
C PHE A 254 6.68 -13.25 -27.75
N LYS A 255 5.60 -12.57 -28.13
CA LYS A 255 4.63 -13.03 -29.13
C LYS A 255 4.74 -12.25 -30.45
N ALA A 256 5.86 -11.57 -30.68
CA ALA A 256 6.10 -10.85 -31.91
C ALA A 256 6.25 -11.84 -33.08
N ASP A 257 5.71 -11.47 -34.23
CA ASP A 257 5.97 -12.18 -35.48
C ASP A 257 7.29 -11.71 -36.09
N TYR A 258 8.40 -12.31 -35.63
CA TYR A 258 9.74 -11.96 -36.11
C TYR A 258 9.96 -12.27 -37.59
N VAL A 259 9.21 -13.24 -38.14
CA VAL A 259 9.30 -13.55 -39.57
C VAL A 259 8.76 -12.37 -40.36
N ASN A 260 7.56 -11.88 -40.01
CA ASN A 260 6.99 -10.73 -40.69
C ASN A 260 7.77 -9.44 -40.44
N ILE A 261 8.28 -9.22 -39.22
CA ILE A 261 9.16 -8.06 -38.92
C ILE A 261 10.38 -8.05 -39.86
N ASN A 262 11.05 -9.19 -40.01
CA ASN A 262 12.21 -9.29 -40.88
C ASN A 262 11.82 -9.08 -42.36
N SER A 263 10.68 -9.61 -42.80
CA SER A 263 10.17 -9.40 -44.16
C SER A 263 9.86 -7.93 -44.44
N GLU A 264 9.14 -7.25 -43.56
CA GLU A 264 8.81 -5.82 -43.70
C GLU A 264 10.06 -4.95 -43.73
N LEU A 265 11.02 -5.18 -42.81
CA LEU A 265 12.27 -4.41 -42.78
C LEU A 265 13.19 -4.70 -43.96
N TYR A 266 13.08 -5.90 -44.58
CA TYR A 266 13.82 -6.25 -45.79
C TYR A 266 13.25 -5.59 -47.04
N LEU A 267 11.95 -5.28 -47.07
CA LEU A 267 11.29 -4.60 -48.18
C LEU A 267 11.64 -3.10 -48.26
N VAL A 268 12.11 -2.51 -47.15
CA VAL A 268 12.53 -1.11 -47.11
C VAL A 268 13.88 -0.96 -47.82
N ASP A 269 13.92 -0.15 -48.88
CA ASP A 269 15.18 0.26 -49.51
C ASP A 269 15.86 1.35 -48.67
N TRP A 270 16.57 0.92 -47.64
CA TRP A 270 17.27 1.81 -46.71
C TRP A 270 18.27 2.75 -47.40
N THR A 271 18.83 2.38 -48.56
CA THR A 271 19.80 3.22 -49.26
C THR A 271 19.09 4.40 -49.91
N HIS A 272 17.98 4.13 -50.60
CA HIS A 272 17.16 5.17 -51.22
C HIS A 272 16.51 6.07 -50.16
N GLU A 273 15.86 5.50 -49.15
CA GLU A 273 15.12 6.27 -48.15
C GLU A 273 16.04 7.16 -47.31
N MET A 274 17.21 6.66 -46.90
CA MET A 274 18.16 7.45 -46.12
C MET A 274 18.81 8.56 -46.95
N SER A 275 18.96 8.37 -48.27
CA SER A 275 19.55 9.39 -49.16
C SER A 275 18.69 10.64 -49.34
N GLN A 276 17.44 10.62 -48.87
CA GLN A 276 16.51 11.76 -48.93
C GLN A 276 16.70 12.76 -47.78
N PHE A 277 17.50 12.41 -46.77
CA PHE A 277 17.76 13.26 -45.60
C PHE A 277 19.20 13.75 -45.62
N ASP A 278 19.40 15.03 -45.30
CA ASP A 278 20.74 15.63 -45.20
C ASP A 278 21.28 15.60 -43.76
N ASP A 279 20.39 15.44 -42.77
CA ASP A 279 20.71 15.47 -41.34
C ASP A 279 20.62 14.08 -40.70
N VAL A 280 21.56 13.80 -39.79
CA VAL A 280 21.69 12.49 -39.12
C VAL A 280 20.56 12.25 -38.13
N ASP A 281 20.09 13.29 -37.44
CA ASP A 281 18.98 13.15 -36.49
C ASP A 281 17.68 12.83 -37.24
N ASP A 282 17.48 13.40 -38.44
CA ASP A 282 16.36 13.07 -39.31
C ASP A 282 16.42 11.62 -39.84
N MET A 283 17.61 11.13 -40.22
CA MET A 283 17.82 9.73 -40.61
C MET A 283 17.49 8.76 -39.46
N VAL A 284 17.94 9.09 -38.23
CA VAL A 284 17.63 8.30 -37.02
C VAL A 284 16.14 8.38 -36.70
N GLY A 285 15.51 9.54 -36.89
CA GLY A 285 14.07 9.73 -36.77
C GLY A 285 13.30 8.78 -37.70
N PHE A 286 13.67 8.74 -38.98
CA PHE A 286 13.06 7.85 -39.97
C PHE A 286 13.25 6.36 -39.62
N LEU A 287 14.45 5.98 -39.18
CA LEU A 287 14.71 4.61 -38.71
C LEU A 287 13.78 4.24 -37.56
N ASN A 288 13.70 5.10 -36.54
CA ASN A 288 12.88 4.87 -35.36
C ASN A 288 11.39 4.79 -35.72
N ASP A 289 10.90 5.69 -36.56
CA ASP A 289 9.50 5.71 -37.01
C ASP A 289 9.14 4.46 -37.81
N THR A 290 10.03 4.01 -38.70
CA THR A 290 9.83 2.79 -39.49
C THR A 290 9.78 1.56 -38.58
N LEU A 291 10.71 1.45 -37.63
CA LEU A 291 10.73 0.37 -36.64
C LEU A 291 9.48 0.39 -35.77
N LEU A 292 9.04 1.55 -35.28
CA LEU A 292 7.84 1.67 -34.46
C LEU A 292 6.57 1.28 -35.22
N LYS A 293 6.45 1.62 -36.51
CA LYS A 293 5.34 1.19 -37.38
C LYS A 293 5.31 -0.33 -37.53
N VAL A 294 6.45 -0.93 -37.84
CA VAL A 294 6.56 -2.41 -37.97
C VAL A 294 6.24 -3.10 -36.64
N ILE A 295 6.71 -2.56 -35.52
CA ILE A 295 6.39 -3.07 -34.17
C ILE A 295 4.90 -2.96 -33.87
N ASP A 296 4.24 -1.84 -34.21
CA ASP A 296 2.82 -1.66 -33.92
C ASP A 296 1.93 -2.67 -34.66
N VAL A 297 2.33 -3.05 -35.88
CA VAL A 297 1.64 -4.05 -36.71
C VAL A 297 1.95 -5.48 -36.27
N CYS A 298 3.24 -5.79 -36.04
CA CYS A 298 3.70 -7.17 -35.88
C CYS A 298 3.82 -7.64 -34.43
N VAL A 299 3.75 -6.72 -33.45
CA VAL A 299 3.90 -7.05 -32.03
C VAL A 299 2.58 -6.86 -31.30
N PRO A 300 1.96 -7.95 -30.79
CA PRO A 300 0.69 -7.83 -30.09
C PRO A 300 0.87 -7.05 -28.78
N LYS A 301 -0.08 -6.16 -28.49
CA LYS A 301 -0.12 -5.38 -27.26
C LYS A 301 -0.64 -6.23 -26.09
N ARG A 302 0.01 -6.12 -24.92
CA ARG A 302 -0.44 -6.72 -23.66
C ARG A 302 -0.84 -5.67 -22.65
N LYS A 303 -1.91 -5.96 -21.91
CA LYS A 303 -2.29 -5.21 -20.72
C LYS A 303 -1.46 -5.68 -19.54
N SER A 304 -0.60 -4.81 -19.01
CA SER A 304 0.10 -5.07 -17.76
C SER A 304 -0.88 -4.85 -16.60
N ASN A 305 -1.55 -5.92 -16.18
CA ASN A 305 -2.23 -5.91 -14.89
C ASN A 305 -1.20 -6.18 -13.81
N LYS A 306 -0.76 -5.14 -13.09
CA LYS A 306 0.02 -5.33 -11.88
C LYS A 306 -0.84 -6.12 -10.90
N SER A 307 -0.42 -7.35 -10.60
CA SER A 307 -1.02 -8.13 -9.52
C SER A 307 -0.90 -7.33 -8.22
N ARG A 308 -2.01 -7.19 -7.49
CA ARG A 308 -2.02 -6.70 -6.11
C ARG A 308 -1.65 -7.80 -5.12
N ASN A 309 -1.41 -9.02 -5.60
CA ASN A 309 -0.98 -10.11 -4.73
C ASN A 309 0.51 -9.99 -4.43
N PRO A 310 0.93 -10.41 -3.23
CA PRO A 310 2.34 -10.43 -2.89
C PRO A 310 3.16 -11.37 -3.80
N PRO A 311 4.49 -11.16 -3.90
CA PRO A 311 5.35 -11.89 -4.84
C PRO A 311 5.37 -13.42 -4.66
N TRP A 312 5.14 -13.92 -3.45
CA TRP A 312 5.15 -15.37 -3.17
C TRP A 312 3.80 -16.06 -3.40
N PHE A 313 2.77 -15.32 -3.84
CA PHE A 313 1.44 -15.90 -4.08
C PHE A 313 1.44 -16.78 -5.33
N THR A 314 1.19 -18.07 -5.12
CA THR A 314 0.99 -19.05 -6.18
C THR A 314 -0.47 -19.11 -6.64
N LYS A 315 -0.74 -19.67 -7.82
CA LYS A 315 -2.12 -19.93 -8.30
C LYS A 315 -2.94 -20.74 -7.28
N SER A 316 -2.31 -21.71 -6.63
CA SER A 316 -2.92 -22.54 -5.58
C SER A 316 -3.32 -21.73 -4.34
N LEU A 317 -2.46 -20.80 -3.90
CA LEU A 317 -2.78 -19.89 -2.79
C LEU A 317 -3.97 -18.98 -3.12
N ILE A 318 -3.97 -18.41 -4.33
CA ILE A 318 -5.06 -17.54 -4.80
C ILE A 318 -6.37 -18.32 -4.86
N LYS A 319 -6.35 -19.56 -5.35
CA LYS A 319 -7.52 -20.45 -5.38
C LYS A 319 -8.05 -20.73 -3.96
N LEU A 320 -7.18 -21.14 -3.04
CA LEU A 320 -7.56 -21.40 -1.64
C LEU A 320 -8.18 -20.16 -0.98
N LYS A 321 -7.60 -18.99 -1.20
CA LYS A 321 -8.15 -17.72 -0.70
C LYS A 321 -9.56 -17.47 -1.26
N SER A 322 -9.76 -17.65 -2.56
CA SER A 322 -11.06 -17.46 -3.21
C SER A 322 -12.13 -18.46 -2.70
N GLU A 323 -11.75 -19.73 -2.51
CA GLU A 323 -12.64 -20.75 -1.96
C GLU A 323 -13.01 -20.45 -0.49
N GLN A 324 -12.05 -20.03 0.31
CA GLN A 324 -12.27 -19.58 1.68
C GLN A 324 -13.26 -18.39 1.72
N ASP A 325 -13.07 -17.37 0.88
CA ASP A 325 -13.96 -16.21 0.78
C ASP A 325 -15.39 -16.60 0.35
N LYS A 326 -15.52 -17.63 -0.50
CA LYS A 326 -16.81 -18.17 -0.93
C LYS A 326 -17.53 -18.85 0.24
N LEU A 327 -16.84 -19.71 0.99
CA LEU A 327 -17.42 -20.38 2.16
C LEU A 327 -17.74 -19.38 3.29
N ARG A 328 -16.90 -18.38 3.53
CA ARG A 328 -17.17 -17.32 4.52
C ARG A 328 -18.47 -16.61 4.22
N ARG A 329 -18.67 -16.19 2.97
CA ARG A 329 -19.91 -15.53 2.51
C ARG A 329 -21.13 -16.45 2.64
N LYS A 330 -20.96 -17.74 2.29
CA LYS A 330 -22.02 -18.74 2.41
C LYS A 330 -22.42 -18.97 3.87
N TYR A 331 -21.45 -19.17 4.76
CA TYR A 331 -21.70 -19.30 6.20
C TYR A 331 -22.35 -18.04 6.77
N HIS A 332 -21.91 -16.85 6.39
CA HIS A 332 -22.52 -15.63 6.88
C HIS A 332 -24.00 -15.50 6.47
N LYS A 333 -24.34 -15.96 5.25
CA LYS A 333 -25.72 -15.94 4.73
C LYS A 333 -26.62 -17.02 5.31
N TYR A 334 -26.14 -18.25 5.43
CA TYR A 334 -26.97 -19.42 5.77
C TYR A 334 -26.73 -19.98 7.17
N LYS A 335 -25.68 -19.54 7.87
CA LYS A 335 -25.27 -19.98 9.22
C LYS A 335 -25.12 -21.50 9.37
N ASN A 336 -24.86 -22.22 8.27
CA ASN A 336 -24.71 -23.68 8.28
C ASN A 336 -23.39 -24.11 8.96
N PRO A 337 -23.41 -24.92 10.03
CA PRO A 337 -22.21 -25.39 10.72
C PRO A 337 -21.20 -26.12 9.81
N ARG A 338 -21.68 -26.82 8.77
CA ARG A 338 -20.79 -27.51 7.82
C ARG A 338 -19.94 -26.54 7.01
N ASP A 339 -20.52 -25.40 6.59
CA ASP A 339 -19.78 -24.37 5.86
C ASP A 339 -18.69 -23.74 6.75
N LYS A 340 -18.94 -23.61 8.06
CA LYS A 340 -17.95 -23.14 9.03
C LYS A 340 -16.80 -24.14 9.19
N LEU A 341 -17.12 -25.42 9.37
CA LEU A 341 -16.11 -26.48 9.49
C LEU A 341 -15.21 -26.55 8.25
N GLU A 342 -15.81 -26.50 7.06
CA GLU A 342 -15.08 -26.53 5.79
C GLU A 342 -14.21 -25.28 5.61
N TYR A 343 -14.73 -24.10 6.00
CA TYR A 343 -13.96 -22.86 6.04
C TYR A 343 -12.73 -22.97 6.97
N ASP A 344 -12.89 -23.54 8.17
CA ASP A 344 -11.79 -23.70 9.13
C ASP A 344 -10.70 -24.63 8.58
N ILE A 345 -11.08 -25.70 7.87
CA ILE A 345 -10.15 -26.61 7.19
C ILE A 345 -9.38 -25.86 6.09
N LEU A 346 -10.09 -25.12 5.21
CA LEU A 346 -9.44 -24.35 4.15
C LEU A 346 -8.54 -23.24 4.70
N ARG A 347 -8.96 -22.59 5.79
CA ARG A 347 -8.16 -21.58 6.49
C ARG A 347 -6.83 -22.16 6.98
N ASN A 348 -6.87 -23.32 7.64
CA ASN A 348 -5.66 -23.99 8.12
C ASN A 348 -4.75 -24.41 6.95
N ARG A 349 -5.31 -24.89 5.84
CA ARG A 349 -4.55 -25.21 4.63
C ARG A 349 -3.91 -23.98 4.00
N TYR A 350 -4.66 -22.88 3.89
CA TYR A 350 -4.17 -21.61 3.39
C TYR A 350 -2.99 -21.12 4.22
N HIS A 351 -3.13 -21.08 5.56
CA HIS A 351 -2.06 -20.63 6.45
C HIS A 351 -0.78 -21.46 6.32
N LYS A 352 -0.90 -22.79 6.30
CA LYS A 352 0.25 -23.68 6.11
C LYS A 352 0.94 -23.43 4.78
N LEU A 353 0.17 -23.32 3.69
CA LEU A 353 0.72 -23.08 2.35
C LEU A 353 1.32 -21.68 2.23
N ASN A 354 0.70 -20.65 2.83
CA ASN A 354 1.16 -19.26 2.75
C ASN A 354 2.50 -19.10 3.48
N ASN A 355 2.61 -19.68 4.68
CA ASN A 355 3.88 -19.75 5.41
C ASN A 355 4.96 -20.46 4.60
N LYS A 356 4.64 -21.61 4.00
CA LYS A 356 5.58 -22.35 3.14
C LYS A 356 6.07 -21.50 1.97
N CYS A 357 5.17 -20.92 1.18
CA CYS A 357 5.54 -20.10 0.03
C CYS A 357 6.31 -18.84 0.44
N TYR A 358 5.97 -18.22 1.59
CA TYR A 358 6.70 -17.07 2.09
C TYR A 358 8.12 -17.43 2.52
N ASN A 359 8.32 -18.56 3.18
CA ASN A 359 9.67 -19.05 3.54
C ASN A 359 10.49 -19.39 2.30
N GLU A 360 9.91 -20.13 1.34
CA GLU A 360 10.57 -20.42 0.05
C GLU A 360 10.95 -19.14 -0.71
N TYR A 361 10.11 -18.10 -0.64
CA TYR A 361 10.45 -16.79 -1.20
C TYR A 361 11.61 -16.12 -0.47
N ARG A 362 11.65 -16.17 0.86
CA ARG A 362 12.76 -15.64 1.66
C ARG A 362 14.06 -16.38 1.37
N ASP A 363 14.04 -17.71 1.34
CA ASP A 363 15.22 -18.53 1.05
C ASP A 363 15.78 -18.19 -0.34
N ARG A 364 14.91 -17.96 -1.33
CA ARG A 364 15.34 -17.53 -2.67
C ARG A 364 15.92 -16.13 -2.69
N LEU A 365 15.37 -15.21 -1.90
CA LEU A 365 15.96 -13.87 -1.75
C LEU A 365 17.35 -13.93 -1.13
N GLU A 366 17.51 -14.72 -0.06
CA GLU A 366 18.75 -14.86 0.70
C GLU A 366 19.83 -15.55 -0.14
N ASN A 367 19.51 -16.67 -0.79
CA ASN A 367 20.43 -17.37 -1.69
C ASN A 367 20.75 -16.56 -2.97
N GLY A 368 19.83 -15.71 -3.41
CA GLY A 368 19.96 -14.89 -4.60
C GLY A 368 20.79 -13.61 -4.43
N ILE A 369 21.26 -13.29 -3.22
CA ILE A 369 21.98 -12.03 -2.93
C ILE A 369 23.25 -11.89 -3.79
N HIS A 370 24.01 -12.97 -3.95
CA HIS A 370 25.26 -12.96 -4.72
C HIS A 370 25.02 -12.82 -6.23
N ASN A 371 23.93 -13.39 -6.75
CA ASN A 371 23.64 -13.40 -8.19
C ASN A 371 22.87 -12.16 -8.64
N ASN A 372 21.91 -11.68 -7.84
CA ASN A 372 21.07 -10.54 -8.18
C ASN A 372 20.70 -9.73 -6.93
N PRO A 373 21.63 -8.93 -6.39
CA PRO A 373 21.41 -8.17 -5.17
C PRO A 373 20.27 -7.14 -5.32
N LYS A 374 19.91 -6.74 -6.55
CA LYS A 374 18.81 -5.80 -6.80
C LYS A 374 17.47 -6.30 -6.27
N VAL A 375 17.23 -7.62 -6.32
CA VAL A 375 15.97 -8.21 -5.83
C VAL A 375 15.87 -8.11 -4.30
N PHE A 376 16.96 -8.44 -3.61
CA PHE A 376 17.06 -8.29 -2.16
C PHE A 376 16.89 -6.82 -1.72
N TRP A 377 17.61 -5.90 -2.34
CA TRP A 377 17.50 -4.47 -2.01
C TRP A 377 16.11 -3.89 -2.33
N ARG A 378 15.44 -4.41 -3.36
CA ARG A 378 14.04 -4.09 -3.63
C ARG A 378 13.13 -4.58 -2.51
N PHE A 379 13.29 -5.82 -2.03
CA PHE A 379 12.54 -6.34 -0.89
C PHE A 379 12.74 -5.46 0.36
N VAL A 380 13.99 -5.13 0.70
CA VAL A 380 14.31 -4.23 1.83
C VAL A 380 13.67 -2.85 1.65
N LYS A 381 13.77 -2.27 0.45
CA LYS A 381 13.17 -0.97 0.13
C LYS A 381 11.65 -0.98 0.25
N ASP A 382 10.99 -2.04 -0.21
CA ASP A 382 9.53 -2.16 -0.13
C ASP A 382 9.05 -2.29 1.33
N ARG A 383 9.85 -2.89 2.21
CA ARG A 383 9.59 -2.97 3.67
C ARG A 383 9.89 -1.68 4.44
N ARG A 384 10.86 -0.88 3.97
CA ARG A 384 11.25 0.39 4.60
C ARG A 384 10.45 1.60 4.10
N LYS A 385 9.45 1.40 3.24
CA LYS A 385 8.70 2.47 2.53
C LYS A 385 7.92 3.46 3.42
N GLY A 386 8.18 3.50 4.73
CA GLY A 386 7.83 4.61 5.61
C GLY A 386 8.75 5.84 5.50
N SER A 387 9.82 5.82 4.69
CA SER A 387 10.73 6.97 4.57
C SER A 387 11.52 7.07 3.27
N SER A 388 11.00 6.63 2.12
CA SER A 388 11.60 7.03 0.83
C SER A 388 11.08 8.41 0.41
N ILE A 389 11.23 9.40 1.29
CA ILE A 389 11.18 10.79 0.87
C ILE A 389 12.51 10.98 0.17
N ILE A 390 12.51 10.91 -1.16
CA ILE A 390 13.50 11.70 -1.91
C ILE A 390 13.36 13.10 -1.30
N PRO A 391 14.43 13.69 -0.75
CA PRO A 391 14.34 14.98 -0.08
C PRO A 391 13.49 15.93 -0.92
N THR A 392 12.41 16.45 -0.34
CA THR A 392 11.54 17.45 -1.00
C THR A 392 12.30 18.71 -1.36
N GLN A 393 13.49 18.87 -0.78
CA GLN A 393 14.45 19.88 -1.12
C GLN A 393 15.87 19.32 -1.02
N MET A 394 16.73 19.67 -1.98
CA MET A 394 18.19 19.44 -1.90
C MET A 394 18.90 20.77 -2.02
N SER A 395 20.04 20.91 -1.34
CA SER A 395 20.88 22.11 -1.46
C SER A 395 22.24 21.80 -2.07
N TYR A 396 22.72 22.71 -2.92
CA TYR A 396 24.07 22.70 -3.48
C TYR A 396 24.56 24.14 -3.61
N ASN A 397 25.69 24.48 -2.98
CA ASN A 397 26.25 25.83 -2.90
C ASN A 397 25.21 26.90 -2.49
N GLU A 398 24.55 26.68 -1.34
CA GLU A 398 23.53 27.58 -0.75
C GLU A 398 22.20 27.70 -1.51
N ASP A 399 22.11 27.20 -2.75
CA ASP A 399 20.86 27.14 -3.50
C ASP A 399 20.01 25.92 -3.13
N ILE A 400 18.71 26.13 -2.92
CA ILE A 400 17.73 25.08 -2.57
C ILE A 400 16.88 24.72 -3.79
N ALA A 401 17.00 23.48 -4.26
CA ALA A 401 16.17 22.88 -5.31
C ALA A 401 14.99 22.13 -4.70
N LYS A 402 13.75 22.42 -5.13
CA LYS A 402 12.51 21.84 -4.59
C LYS A 402 11.73 21.01 -5.60
N THR A 403 12.04 21.13 -6.90
CA THR A 403 11.42 20.34 -7.97
C THR A 403 12.36 19.29 -8.53
N GLY A 404 11.81 18.22 -9.12
CA GLY A 404 12.63 17.14 -9.69
C GLY A 404 13.58 17.60 -10.80
N LEU A 405 13.17 18.61 -11.58
CA LEU A 405 14.00 19.21 -12.63
C LEU A 405 15.14 20.05 -12.03
N GLU A 406 14.86 20.88 -11.03
CA GLU A 406 15.89 21.65 -10.32
C GLU A 406 16.92 20.72 -9.67
N ILE A 407 16.47 19.64 -9.03
CA ILE A 407 17.35 18.65 -8.41
C ILE A 407 18.24 17.99 -9.47
N ALA A 408 17.67 17.57 -10.61
CA ALA A 408 18.43 16.96 -11.70
C ALA A 408 19.48 17.93 -12.28
N ASN A 409 19.12 19.20 -12.46
CA ASN A 409 20.04 20.23 -12.94
C ASN A 409 21.18 20.48 -11.94
N LYS A 410 20.90 20.55 -10.63
CA LYS A 410 21.95 20.68 -9.61
C LYS A 410 22.92 19.49 -9.60
N PHE A 411 22.44 18.28 -9.86
CA PHE A 411 23.33 17.13 -10.09
C PHE A 411 24.18 17.32 -11.35
N ALA A 412 23.59 17.78 -12.47
CA ALA A 412 24.34 18.06 -13.69
C ALA A 412 25.42 19.14 -13.48
N ASP A 413 25.12 20.21 -12.74
CA ASP A 413 26.07 21.27 -12.38
C ASP A 413 27.22 20.71 -11.53
N TYR A 414 26.92 19.92 -10.49
CA TYR A 414 27.94 19.28 -9.67
C TYR A 414 28.82 18.34 -10.49
N PHE A 415 28.24 17.42 -11.26
CA PHE A 415 29.03 16.47 -12.05
C PHE A 415 29.84 17.17 -13.14
N SER A 416 29.28 18.19 -13.79
CA SER A 416 30.03 19.00 -14.78
C SER A 416 31.24 19.70 -14.14
N SER A 417 31.12 20.16 -12.90
CA SER A 417 32.22 20.80 -12.17
C SER A 417 33.37 19.85 -11.79
N ILE A 418 33.08 18.55 -11.65
CA ILE A 418 34.10 17.51 -11.37
C ILE A 418 34.87 17.15 -12.64
N TYR A 419 34.22 17.22 -13.80
CA TYR A 419 34.93 17.00 -15.06
C TYR A 419 35.90 18.14 -15.29
N LYS A 420 37.16 17.80 -15.58
CA LYS A 420 38.13 18.79 -16.01
C LYS A 420 37.55 19.49 -17.25
N PRO A 421 37.47 20.83 -17.27
CA PRO A 421 37.15 21.52 -18.50
C PRO A 421 38.09 20.99 -19.57
N LYS A 422 37.61 20.77 -20.80
CA LYS A 422 38.51 20.54 -21.93
C LYS A 422 39.56 21.62 -21.83
N THR A 423 40.79 21.25 -21.48
CA THR A 423 41.94 22.13 -21.67
C THR A 423 41.79 22.56 -23.11
N ASN A 424 41.58 23.85 -23.34
CA ASN A 424 41.79 24.41 -24.66
C ASN A 424 43.16 23.89 -25.06
N LEU A 425 43.19 22.93 -25.99
CA LEU A 425 44.38 22.56 -26.69
C LEU A 425 44.68 23.77 -27.56
N THR A 426 45.13 24.87 -26.93
CA THR A 426 45.56 26.10 -27.61
C THR A 426 46.86 25.89 -28.37
N THR A 427 47.40 24.68 -28.31
CA THR A 427 48.28 24.11 -29.33
C THR A 427 47.96 22.62 -29.42
N LEU A 428 47.03 22.25 -30.31
CA LEU A 428 47.22 20.98 -31.02
C LEU A 428 48.66 21.03 -31.54
N PRO A 429 49.49 19.99 -31.32
CA PRO A 429 50.75 19.94 -32.03
C PRO A 429 50.39 20.11 -33.50
N THR A 430 51.06 21.03 -34.18
CA THR A 430 51.10 21.05 -35.64
C THR A 430 51.88 19.81 -36.08
N THR A 431 51.36 18.61 -35.76
CA THR A 431 51.52 17.48 -36.65
C THR A 431 50.96 17.98 -37.96
N SER A 432 51.85 18.09 -38.93
CA SER A 432 51.53 18.18 -40.35
C SER A 432 50.13 17.64 -40.58
N VAL A 433 49.30 18.41 -41.29
CA VAL A 433 48.07 17.90 -41.90
C VAL A 433 48.50 16.79 -42.87
N GLY A 434 48.84 15.62 -42.33
CA GLY A 434 48.40 14.38 -42.92
C GLY A 434 46.91 14.57 -42.93
N VAL A 435 46.36 14.64 -44.14
CA VAL A 435 44.95 14.53 -44.40
C VAL A 435 44.54 13.13 -43.92
N GLY A 436 44.49 12.96 -42.60
CA GLY A 436 43.71 11.94 -41.94
C GLY A 436 42.28 12.41 -42.07
N SER A 437 41.79 12.46 -43.31
CA SER A 437 40.41 12.09 -43.56
C SER A 437 40.22 10.79 -42.76
N LEU A 438 39.14 10.68 -41.99
CA LEU A 438 38.67 9.37 -41.54
C LEU A 438 38.36 8.61 -42.84
N GLY A 439 39.39 8.03 -43.45
CA GLY A 439 39.44 7.71 -44.88
C GLY A 439 38.42 6.66 -45.28
N SER A 440 37.92 5.93 -44.29
CA SER A 440 36.60 5.35 -44.29
C SER A 440 36.30 4.93 -42.85
N ILE A 441 35.10 5.21 -42.36
CA ILE A 441 34.61 4.53 -41.16
C ILE A 441 33.99 3.22 -41.68
N HIS A 442 34.73 2.12 -41.58
CA HIS A 442 34.19 0.79 -41.90
C HIS A 442 33.43 0.23 -40.70
N ILE A 443 32.11 0.48 -40.70
CA ILE A 443 31.17 -0.20 -39.81
C ILE A 443 30.72 -1.47 -40.52
N THR A 444 31.20 -2.62 -40.08
CA THR A 444 30.74 -3.91 -40.59
C THR A 444 29.54 -4.41 -39.79
N LYS A 445 28.80 -5.37 -40.36
CA LYS A 445 27.69 -6.04 -39.67
C LYS A 445 28.16 -6.72 -38.39
N GLU A 446 29.36 -7.30 -38.40
CA GLU A 446 29.97 -7.98 -37.26
C GLU A 446 30.21 -7.01 -36.11
N ASN A 447 30.71 -5.80 -36.39
CA ASN A 447 30.94 -4.76 -35.38
C ASN A 447 29.62 -4.34 -34.71
N VAL A 448 28.55 -4.19 -35.49
CA VAL A 448 27.21 -3.86 -34.96
C VAL A 448 26.68 -5.01 -34.10
N LEU A 449 26.80 -6.26 -34.57
CA LEU A 449 26.35 -7.44 -33.84
C LEU A 449 27.07 -7.62 -32.50
N GLU A 450 28.40 -7.41 -32.48
CA GLU A 450 29.19 -7.46 -31.24
C GLU A 450 28.69 -6.43 -30.22
N LYS A 451 28.42 -5.19 -30.65
CA LYS A 451 27.90 -4.14 -29.77
C LYS A 451 26.48 -4.45 -29.28
N LEU A 452 25.62 -5.00 -30.14
CA LEU A 452 24.27 -5.44 -29.74
C LEU A 452 24.32 -6.55 -28.68
N ASN A 453 25.26 -7.50 -28.80
CA ASN A 453 25.43 -8.59 -27.83
C ASN A 453 25.95 -8.12 -26.45
N LEU A 454 26.62 -6.96 -26.39
CA LEU A 454 27.09 -6.36 -25.15
C LEU A 454 26.00 -5.56 -24.41
N LEU A 455 24.82 -5.38 -25.00
CA LEU A 455 23.73 -4.66 -24.35
C LEU A 455 23.24 -5.42 -23.11
N ASP A 456 23.11 -4.69 -22.01
CA ASP A 456 22.52 -5.23 -20.78
C ASP A 456 21.02 -5.47 -21.00
N ILE A 457 20.66 -6.73 -21.22
CA ILE A 457 19.29 -7.21 -21.43
C ILE A 457 18.32 -6.89 -20.28
N HIS A 458 18.83 -6.49 -19.11
CA HIS A 458 18.01 -6.12 -17.96
C HIS A 458 17.69 -4.63 -17.89
N LYS A 459 18.18 -3.81 -18.83
CA LYS A 459 17.82 -2.38 -18.92
C LYS A 459 16.48 -2.19 -19.63
N GLY A 460 15.81 -1.08 -19.27
CA GLY A 460 14.62 -0.64 -19.96
C GLY A 460 14.96 -0.06 -21.33
N ALA A 461 13.92 0.25 -22.10
CA ALA A 461 14.08 1.00 -23.33
C ALA A 461 14.78 2.35 -23.10
N GLY A 462 15.63 2.74 -24.06
CA GLY A 462 16.25 4.05 -24.08
C GLY A 462 15.25 5.15 -24.44
N PRO A 463 15.73 6.39 -24.64
CA PRO A 463 14.93 7.50 -25.16
C PRO A 463 14.27 7.19 -26.51
N ASP A 464 14.86 6.27 -27.27
CA ASP A 464 14.41 5.72 -28.54
C ASP A 464 13.18 4.78 -28.42
N GLY A 465 12.82 4.35 -27.21
CA GLY A 465 11.70 3.45 -26.98
C GLY A 465 11.97 1.98 -27.29
N PHE A 466 13.19 1.61 -27.71
CA PHE A 466 13.57 0.23 -28.01
C PHE A 466 14.23 -0.45 -26.80
N PRO A 467 13.69 -1.58 -26.32
CA PRO A 467 14.35 -2.34 -25.27
C PRO A 467 15.55 -3.14 -25.84
N PRO A 468 16.64 -3.32 -25.06
CA PRO A 468 17.82 -4.08 -25.48
C PRO A 468 17.54 -5.56 -25.76
N THR A 469 16.37 -6.07 -25.37
CA THR A 469 15.85 -7.37 -25.79
C THR A 469 14.33 -7.32 -25.87
N PRO A 470 13.72 -8.18 -26.71
CA PRO A 470 12.33 -8.59 -26.57
C PRO A 470 12.03 -8.97 -25.13
N ALA A 471 11.34 -8.10 -24.41
CA ALA A 471 11.18 -8.14 -22.96
C ALA A 471 11.06 -9.56 -22.37
N CYS A 472 12.14 -10.05 -21.74
CA CYS A 472 12.04 -11.15 -20.80
C CYS A 472 11.05 -10.70 -19.70
N PRO A 473 10.01 -11.48 -19.38
CA PRO A 473 9.17 -11.14 -18.26
C PRO A 473 10.05 -11.04 -17.01
N ARG A 474 9.74 -10.07 -16.14
CA ARG A 474 10.13 -10.10 -14.73
C ARG A 474 9.44 -11.27 -13.99
N GLU A 475 9.45 -12.46 -14.58
CA GLU A 475 9.07 -13.76 -14.01
C GLU A 475 10.33 -14.63 -13.94
N LEU A 476 11.39 -14.10 -13.33
CA LEU A 476 12.19 -14.98 -12.48
C LEU A 476 11.41 -15.07 -11.18
N THR A 477 10.62 -16.15 -11.15
CA THR A 477 9.93 -16.80 -10.02
C THR A 477 10.09 -16.14 -8.66
#